data_AF-A0A5N7RY31-F1
#
_entry.id   AF-A0A5N7RY31-F1
#
_cell.length_a   1.000
_cell.length_b   1.000
_cell.length_c   1.000
_cell.angle_alpha   90.00
_cell.angle_beta   90.00
_cell.angle_gamma   90.00
#
_symmetry.space_group_name_H-M   'P 1'
#
loop_
_entity.id
_entity.type
_entity.pdbx_description
1 polymer ?
#
loop_
_entity_poly.entity_id
_entity_poly.type
_entity_poly.pdbx_seq_one_letter_code
_entity_poly.pdbx_strand_id
1 'polypeptide(L)'
;MIGAMALGSALLSGATKAVGDLARLARGYGVSRVANTVAKTTVPQVTTNRLAGNAFHDEIAGALRAEGRDVSAEVYKSTPFGKRFIDIEVSKDGQVLGGIETKLGGSRYTPAQRTKDWWLKVNDGYIVNVVRDK
;
A
#
# COMPACT_ATOMS: atom_id res chain seq x y z
N MET A 1 -10.80 -28.26 10.34
CA MET A 1 -9.79 -28.62 9.32
C MET A 1 -9.05 -27.35 8.93
N ILE A 2 -7.73 -27.35 9.11
CA ILE A 2 -6.84 -26.21 8.82
C ILE A 2 -6.47 -26.28 7.33
N GLY A 3 -6.67 -25.18 6.60
CA GLY A 3 -6.27 -25.06 5.19
C GLY A 3 -5.59 -23.73 4.95
N ALA A 4 -4.32 -23.62 5.33
CA ALA A 4 -3.46 -22.49 5.00
C ALA A 4 -3.00 -22.63 3.54
N MET A 5 -3.54 -21.78 2.65
CA MET A 5 -3.09 -21.68 1.26
C MET A 5 -1.67 -21.08 1.22
N ALA A 6 -0.73 -21.87 0.69
CA ALA A 6 0.64 -21.46 0.44
C ALA A 6 0.73 -20.52 -0.77
N LEU A 7 1.07 -19.25 -0.53
CA LEU A 7 1.45 -18.27 -1.56
C LEU A 7 2.88 -17.73 -1.39
N GLY A 8 3.69 -18.33 -0.51
CA GLY A 8 4.99 -17.79 -0.10
C GLY A 8 6.24 -18.28 -0.85
N SER A 9 6.15 -19.26 -1.76
CA SER A 9 7.37 -19.97 -2.21
C SER A 9 8.03 -19.38 -3.49
N ALA A 10 7.28 -18.67 -4.34
CA ALA A 10 7.79 -18.21 -5.63
C ALA A 10 8.74 -17.01 -5.53
N LEU A 11 8.48 -16.03 -4.64
CA LEU A 11 9.36 -14.88 -4.44
C LEU A 11 10.69 -15.25 -3.77
N LEU A 12 10.70 -16.28 -2.92
CA LEU A 12 11.91 -16.74 -2.25
C LEU A 12 12.85 -17.47 -3.23
N SER A 13 12.30 -18.22 -4.18
CA SER A 13 13.06 -18.94 -5.22
C SER A 13 13.86 -17.98 -6.14
N GLY A 14 13.24 -16.88 -6.57
CA GLY A 14 13.91 -15.86 -7.41
C GLY A 14 15.09 -15.18 -6.71
N ALA A 15 14.94 -14.89 -5.42
CA ALA A 15 16.02 -14.33 -4.60
C ALA A 15 17.19 -15.32 -4.43
N THR A 16 16.92 -16.61 -4.21
CA THR A 16 17.98 -17.61 -4.03
C THR A 16 18.83 -17.85 -5.28
N LYS A 17 18.25 -17.79 -6.49
CA LYS A 17 19.01 -17.90 -7.75
C LYS A 17 19.93 -16.69 -7.98
N ALA A 18 19.44 -15.49 -7.72
CA ALA A 18 20.24 -14.27 -7.82
C ALA A 18 21.45 -14.29 -6.86
N VAL A 19 21.25 -14.82 -5.64
CA VAL A 19 22.33 -14.98 -4.64
C VAL A 19 23.36 -16.02 -5.09
N GLY A 20 22.92 -17.13 -5.70
CA GLY A 20 23.80 -18.18 -6.22
C GLY A 20 24.68 -17.73 -7.39
N ASP A 21 24.13 -16.94 -8.31
CA ASP A 21 24.85 -16.41 -9.47
C ASP A 21 25.86 -15.32 -9.06
N LEU A 22 25.50 -14.47 -8.09
CA LEU A 22 26.43 -13.49 -7.49
C LEU A 22 27.58 -14.16 -6.73
N ALA A 23 27.33 -15.26 -6.03
CA ALA A 23 28.36 -16.02 -5.33
C ALA A 23 29.34 -16.73 -6.28
N ARG A 24 28.88 -17.12 -7.49
CA ARG A 24 29.78 -17.63 -8.54
C ARG A 24 30.66 -16.54 -9.13
N LEU A 25 30.11 -15.33 -9.33
CA LEU A 25 30.85 -14.18 -9.86
C LEU A 25 31.91 -13.65 -8.85
N ALA A 26 31.60 -13.68 -7.55
CA ALA A 26 32.49 -13.24 -6.48
C ALA A 26 33.75 -14.10 -6.31
N ARG A 27 33.75 -15.34 -6.81
CA ARG A 27 34.94 -16.22 -6.79
C ARG A 27 35.99 -15.87 -7.86
N GLY A 28 35.62 -15.13 -8.91
CA GLY A 28 36.53 -14.75 -9.99
C GLY A 28 37.18 -13.37 -9.81
N TYR A 29 36.60 -12.48 -9.01
CA TYR A 29 37.04 -11.10 -8.85
C TYR A 29 37.13 -10.73 -7.36
N GLY A 30 38.34 -10.75 -6.80
CA GLY A 30 38.73 -10.08 -5.56
C GLY A 30 37.65 -9.91 -4.48
N VAL A 31 37.57 -10.88 -3.58
CA VAL A 31 36.59 -11.04 -2.48
C VAL A 31 36.40 -9.78 -1.59
N SER A 32 37.34 -8.82 -1.59
CA SER A 32 37.21 -7.61 -0.77
C SER A 32 36.25 -6.54 -1.30
N ARG A 33 35.94 -6.48 -2.60
CA ARG A 33 35.02 -5.44 -3.13
C ARG A 33 33.56 -5.88 -3.11
N VAL A 34 33.29 -7.17 -3.35
CA VAL A 34 31.91 -7.70 -3.41
C VAL A 34 31.26 -7.76 -2.03
N ALA A 35 32.01 -8.17 -0.98
CA ALA A 35 31.48 -8.23 0.38
C ALA A 35 30.99 -6.85 0.89
N ASN A 36 31.67 -5.77 0.49
CA ASN A 36 31.32 -4.40 0.90
C ASN A 36 30.12 -3.84 0.11
N THR A 37 29.89 -4.32 -1.11
CA THR A 37 28.70 -3.95 -1.92
C THR A 37 27.44 -4.65 -1.44
N VAL A 38 27.55 -5.90 -0.97
CA VAL A 38 26.40 -6.68 -0.46
C VAL A 38 25.97 -6.23 0.94
N ALA A 39 26.90 -5.73 1.77
CA ALA A 39 26.62 -5.36 3.17
C ALA A 39 25.79 -4.07 3.35
N LYS A 40 25.54 -3.28 2.30
CA LYS A 40 24.86 -1.97 2.42
C LYS A 40 23.83 -1.70 1.33
N THR A 41 23.02 -2.68 0.98
CA THR A 41 21.75 -2.39 0.28
C THR A 41 20.67 -2.12 1.31
N THR A 42 20.76 -0.99 2.00
CA THR A 42 19.68 -0.51 2.87
C THR A 42 18.51 -0.11 1.97
N VAL A 43 17.37 -0.78 2.09
CA VAL A 43 16.15 -0.39 1.38
C VAL A 43 15.84 1.06 1.73
N PRO A 44 15.60 1.95 0.75
CA PRO A 44 15.27 3.34 1.03
C PRO A 44 14.07 3.43 1.97
N GLN A 45 14.15 4.29 3.00
CA GLN A 45 13.09 4.46 3.98
C GLN A 45 11.72 4.79 3.32
N VAL A 46 11.73 5.49 2.18
CA VAL A 46 10.52 5.77 1.39
C VAL A 46 9.84 4.49 0.92
N THR A 47 10.61 3.49 0.47
CA THR A 47 10.08 2.19 0.04
C THR A 47 9.49 1.43 1.23
N THR A 48 10.18 1.45 2.37
CA THR A 48 9.68 0.83 3.61
C THR A 48 8.37 1.48 4.07
N ASN A 49 8.30 2.81 4.07
CA ASN A 49 7.08 3.55 4.43
C ASN A 49 5.92 3.27 3.48
N ARG A 50 6.20 3.18 2.17
CA ARG A 50 5.18 2.82 1.17
C ARG A 50 4.67 1.41 1.38
N LEU A 51 5.56 0.45 1.63
CA LEU A 51 5.16 -0.93 1.89
C LEU A 51 4.29 -1.03 3.14
N ALA A 52 4.68 -0.36 4.23
CA ALA A 52 3.91 -0.34 5.46
C ALA A 52 2.54 0.33 5.27
N GLY A 53 2.50 1.48 4.58
CA GLY A 53 1.25 2.16 4.25
C GLY A 53 0.30 1.31 3.40
N ASN A 54 0.85 0.60 2.41
CA ASN A 54 0.06 -0.33 1.58
C ASN A 54 -0.45 -1.53 2.40
N ALA A 55 0.37 -2.08 3.30
CA ALA A 55 -0.08 -3.16 4.19
C ALA A 55 -1.24 -2.72 5.08
N PHE A 56 -1.18 -1.50 5.62
CA PHE A 56 -2.28 -0.92 6.41
C PHE A 56 -3.53 -0.69 5.57
N HIS A 57 -3.38 -0.19 4.33
CA HIS A 57 -4.48 -0.09 3.38
C HIS A 57 -5.15 -1.45 3.16
N ASP A 58 -4.35 -2.49 2.87
CA ASP A 58 -4.84 -3.83 2.59
C ASP A 58 -5.54 -4.46 3.80
N GLU A 59 -5.06 -4.19 5.02
CA GLU A 59 -5.70 -4.61 6.26
C GLU A 59 -7.10 -4.01 6.40
N ILE A 60 -7.24 -2.69 6.24
CA ILE A 60 -8.54 -2.00 6.31
C ILE A 60 -9.48 -2.51 5.22
N ALA A 61 -8.99 -2.65 3.99
CA ALA A 61 -9.77 -3.19 2.89
C ALA A 61 -10.21 -4.64 3.16
N GLY A 62 -9.35 -5.46 3.75
CA GLY A 62 -9.64 -6.83 4.15
C GLY A 62 -10.73 -6.90 5.23
N ALA A 63 -10.65 -6.06 6.26
CA ALA A 63 -11.65 -5.99 7.32
C ALA A 63 -13.03 -5.58 6.78
N LEU A 64 -13.09 -4.57 5.89
CA LEU A 64 -14.34 -4.14 5.27
C LEU A 64 -14.98 -5.25 4.42
N ARG A 65 -14.17 -5.98 3.65
CA ARG A 65 -14.65 -7.14 2.88
C ARG A 65 -15.15 -8.26 3.79
N ALA A 66 -14.47 -8.53 4.89
CA ALA A 66 -14.91 -9.52 5.88
C ALA A 66 -16.27 -9.17 6.51
N GLU A 67 -16.56 -7.88 6.66
CA GLU A 67 -17.86 -7.33 7.08
C GLU A 67 -18.91 -7.27 5.95
N GLY A 68 -18.64 -7.88 4.80
CA GLY A 68 -19.56 -7.96 3.67
C GLY A 68 -19.73 -6.65 2.90
N ARG A 69 -18.68 -5.82 2.84
CA ARG A 69 -18.63 -4.63 1.97
C ARG A 69 -17.89 -4.92 0.68
N ASP A 70 -18.31 -4.25 -0.37
CA ASP A 70 -17.55 -4.15 -1.61
C ASP A 70 -16.52 -3.03 -1.48
N VAL A 71 -15.29 -3.29 -1.92
CA VAL A 71 -14.16 -2.36 -1.75
C VAL A 71 -13.43 -2.17 -3.07
N SER A 72 -13.36 -0.91 -3.53
CA SER A 72 -12.56 -0.48 -4.68
C SER A 72 -11.37 0.36 -4.20
N ALA A 73 -10.17 0.06 -4.70
CA ALA A 73 -8.96 0.79 -4.35
C ALA A 73 -8.68 1.94 -5.34
N GLU A 74 -8.06 3.01 -4.85
CA GLU A 74 -7.54 4.14 -5.64
C GLU A 74 -8.57 4.78 -6.59
N VAL A 75 -9.79 5.03 -6.08
CA VAL A 75 -10.91 5.53 -6.89
C VAL A 75 -10.74 7.01 -7.23
N TYR A 76 -10.77 7.30 -8.53
CA TYR A 76 -10.72 8.67 -9.03
C TYR A 76 -12.03 9.44 -8.79
N LYS A 77 -11.91 10.66 -8.29
CA LYS A 77 -12.96 11.67 -8.16
C LYS A 77 -12.48 12.99 -8.77
N SER A 78 -13.33 13.58 -9.60
CA SER A 78 -13.09 14.92 -10.16
C SER A 78 -13.59 15.97 -9.19
N THR A 79 -12.79 17.00 -8.92
CA THR A 79 -13.22 18.16 -8.11
C THR A 79 -12.79 19.45 -8.82
N PRO A 80 -13.40 20.61 -8.52
CA PRO A 80 -12.95 21.91 -9.03
C PRO A 80 -11.50 22.25 -8.65
N PHE A 81 -10.95 21.60 -7.61
CA PHE A 81 -9.58 21.76 -7.14
C PHE A 81 -8.62 20.71 -7.72
N GLY A 82 -9.06 20.03 -8.79
CA GLY A 82 -8.32 18.98 -9.49
C GLY A 82 -8.63 17.58 -9.01
N LYS A 83 -7.79 16.63 -9.43
CA LYS A 83 -7.96 15.19 -9.20
C LYS A 83 -7.93 14.85 -7.70
N ARG A 84 -8.76 13.89 -7.29
CA ARG A 84 -8.73 13.24 -5.98
C ARG A 84 -8.77 11.73 -6.19
N PHE A 85 -7.81 11.00 -5.61
CA PHE A 85 -7.82 9.54 -5.59
C PHE A 85 -8.13 9.10 -4.18
N ILE A 86 -9.24 8.40 -3.97
CA ILE A 86 -9.65 7.88 -2.67
C ILE A 86 -8.96 6.54 -2.46
N ASP A 87 -8.28 6.35 -1.31
CA ASP A 87 -7.58 5.09 -1.04
C ASP A 87 -8.55 3.90 -1.16
N ILE A 88 -9.68 3.96 -0.46
CA ILE A 88 -10.71 2.92 -0.45
C ILE A 88 -12.08 3.54 -0.67
N GLU A 89 -12.82 3.15 -1.71
CA GLU A 89 -14.26 3.38 -1.83
C GLU A 89 -15.02 2.16 -1.32
N VAL A 90 -16.04 2.41 -0.48
CA VAL A 90 -16.86 1.37 0.13
C VAL A 90 -18.26 1.42 -0.46
N SER A 91 -18.74 0.27 -0.92
CA SER A 91 -20.12 0.08 -1.34
C SER A 91 -20.76 -1.14 -0.67
N LYS A 92 -22.08 -1.19 -0.71
CA LYS A 92 -22.85 -2.36 -0.29
C LYS A 92 -24.13 -2.41 -1.11
N ASP A 93 -24.48 -3.59 -1.62
CA ASP A 93 -25.70 -3.82 -2.39
C ASP A 93 -25.85 -2.85 -3.58
N GLY A 94 -24.73 -2.52 -4.23
CA GLY A 94 -24.67 -1.59 -5.38
C GLY A 94 -24.72 -0.10 -5.01
N GLN A 95 -24.85 0.26 -3.72
CA GLN A 95 -24.83 1.64 -3.26
C GLN A 95 -23.46 2.04 -2.72
N VAL A 96 -22.92 3.15 -3.22
CA VAL A 96 -21.69 3.77 -2.68
C VAL A 96 -22.00 4.45 -1.36
N LEU A 97 -21.25 4.10 -0.31
CA LEU A 97 -21.40 4.63 1.05
C LEU A 97 -20.42 5.77 1.35
N GLY A 98 -19.34 5.86 0.56
CA GLY A 98 -18.31 6.88 0.70
C GLY A 98 -16.92 6.31 0.56
N GLY A 99 -15.95 7.08 1.03
CA GLY A 99 -14.53 6.77 0.95
C GLY A 99 -13.87 6.64 2.31
N ILE A 100 -12.72 5.98 2.32
CA ILE A 100 -11.80 5.91 3.43
C ILE A 100 -10.42 6.35 2.93
N GLU A 101 -9.79 7.24 3.70
CA GLU A 101 -8.40 7.64 3.54
C GLU A 101 -7.58 6.99 4.65
N THR A 102 -6.56 6.23 4.29
CA THR A 102 -5.69 5.51 5.22
C THR A 102 -4.40 6.30 5.45
N LYS A 103 -4.02 6.50 6.71
CA LYS A 103 -2.79 7.22 7.06
C LYS A 103 -2.05 6.46 8.16
N LEU A 104 -0.97 5.79 7.77
CA LEU A 104 -0.06 5.14 8.70
C LEU A 104 1.02 6.12 9.20
N GLY A 105 1.31 6.08 10.50
CA GLY A 105 2.30 6.90 11.17
C GLY A 105 2.05 8.40 11.05
N GLY A 106 3.12 9.17 10.86
CA GLY A 106 3.08 10.63 10.72
C GLY A 106 2.51 11.15 9.39
N SER A 107 1.90 10.31 8.56
CA SER A 107 1.39 10.72 7.24
C SER A 107 0.28 11.76 7.38
N ARG A 108 0.49 12.91 6.75
CA ARG A 108 -0.40 14.08 6.89
C ARG A 108 -1.63 13.93 6.01
N TYR A 109 -2.78 14.30 6.57
CA TYR A 109 -3.97 14.58 5.78
C TYR A 109 -3.99 16.07 5.47
N THR A 110 -3.68 16.40 4.23
CA THR A 110 -3.31 17.78 3.86
C THR A 110 -4.55 18.70 3.79
N PRO A 111 -4.39 20.03 3.96
CA PRO A 111 -5.49 20.98 3.73
C PRO A 111 -6.16 20.82 2.36
N ALA A 112 -5.37 20.62 1.29
CA ALA A 112 -5.90 20.43 -0.05
C ALA A 112 -6.78 19.17 -0.16
N GLN A 113 -6.40 18.06 0.49
CA GLN A 113 -7.25 16.86 0.55
C GLN A 113 -8.55 17.15 1.30
N ARG A 114 -8.49 17.84 2.45
CA ARG A 114 -9.68 18.24 3.23
C ARG A 114 -10.65 19.10 2.43
N THR A 115 -10.16 20.07 1.65
CA THR A 115 -11.00 20.93 0.81
C THR A 115 -11.71 20.11 -0.28
N LYS A 116 -11.00 19.18 -0.91
CA LYS A 116 -11.58 18.27 -1.92
C LYS A 116 -12.64 17.35 -1.31
N ASP A 117 -12.35 16.77 -0.16
CA ASP A 117 -13.26 15.85 0.53
C ASP A 117 -14.49 16.59 1.08
N TRP A 118 -14.34 17.86 1.52
CA TRP A 118 -15.48 18.72 1.87
C TRP A 118 -16.37 19.00 0.66
N TRP A 119 -15.78 19.29 -0.50
CA TRP A 119 -16.56 19.52 -1.72
C TRP A 119 -17.33 18.27 -2.15
N LEU A 120 -16.68 17.09 -2.12
CA LEU A 120 -17.34 15.80 -2.40
C LEU A 120 -18.51 15.53 -1.45
N LYS A 121 -18.34 15.86 -0.16
CA LYS A 121 -19.41 15.73 0.83
C LYS A 121 -20.60 16.63 0.52
N VAL A 122 -20.36 17.91 0.23
CA VAL A 122 -21.44 18.89 0.03
C VAL A 122 -22.13 18.73 -1.33
N ASN A 123 -21.38 18.37 -2.38
CA ASN A 123 -21.90 18.28 -3.74
C ASN A 123 -22.50 16.91 -4.05
N ASP A 124 -21.83 15.83 -3.63
CA ASP A 124 -22.18 14.46 -4.04
C ASP A 124 -22.72 13.61 -2.88
N GLY A 125 -22.76 14.16 -1.65
CA GLY A 125 -23.05 13.37 -0.44
C GLY A 125 -21.95 12.36 -0.10
N TYR A 126 -20.79 12.43 -0.76
CA TYR A 126 -19.71 11.45 -0.64
C TYR A 126 -18.79 11.79 0.54
N ILE A 127 -18.91 11.04 1.63
CA ILE A 127 -18.13 11.28 2.86
C ILE A 127 -16.82 10.48 2.80
N VAL A 128 -15.70 11.16 3.04
CA VAL A 128 -14.39 10.52 3.23
C VAL A 128 -14.04 10.49 4.71
N ASN A 129 -13.87 9.28 5.26
CA ASN A 129 -13.43 9.08 6.64
C ASN A 129 -11.92 8.79 6.67
N VAL A 130 -11.19 9.45 7.56
CA VAL A 130 -9.76 9.21 7.70
C VAL A 130 -9.52 8.20 8.82
N VAL A 131 -8.86 7.09 8.49
CA VAL A 131 -8.44 6.08 9.46
C VAL A 131 -6.92 6.20 9.64
N ARG A 132 -6.50 6.23 10.90
CA ARG A 132 -5.10 6.46 11.29
C ARG A 132 -4.62 5.36 12.21
N ASP A 133 -3.40 4.90 11.98
CA ASP A 133 -2.65 4.11 12.93
C ASP A 133 -1.27 4.74 13.16
N LYS A 134 -0.70 4.53 14.35
CA LYS A 134 0.48 5.25 14.87
C LYS A 134 1.81 4.69 14.39
#